data_AF-A0A956XSD9-F1
#
_entry.id   AF-A0A956XSD9-F1
#
_cell.length_a   1.000
_cell.length_b   1.000
_cell.length_c   1.000
_cell.angle_alpha   90.00
_cell.angle_beta   90.00
_cell.angle_gamma   90.00
#
_symmetry.space_group_name_H-M   'P 1'
#
loop_
_entity.id
_entity.type
_entity.pdbx_description
1 polymer ?
#
loop_
_entity_poly.entity_id
_entity_poly.type
_entity_poly.pdbx_seq_one_letter_code
_entity_poly.pdbx_strand_id
1 'polypeptide(L)'
;MKRIPILMTLALALLLVGLIAPTVLVPGPTVQAQAGASWIGQFYNSTDLSGSIAAYGTYLNGLSQNWGFGQPSDDTTTLTAVNPDNFSARFTADVAFSAGLYEFVITADDGVRLFINGLPVIDNFGHTGLATVSAIVNLSGPATVIVEYVERVDLALIQVQWFPTSGTSLAPTATTAPLAIGVVNYVRGLAVRTGPFLGASMVAVARPDVQYPLLARNEREGLFTWYLIQYDEDTVGWSSGRYLFVEGDEEVLPYQDSIFPSLPVEQYKGVTGITRSVMNLRQYPSPRTPLLAQIPWGGEVQILSRTVQGGMNFWYQVRWGDQIGWILAAYVGINNGLIDAVPVY
;
A
#
# COMPACT_ATOMS: atom_id res chain seq x y z
N MET A 1 25.22 83.20 -16.02
CA MET A 1 25.02 82.21 -17.09
C MET A 1 23.89 81.27 -16.67
N LYS A 2 22.88 81.16 -17.55
CA LYS A 2 21.77 80.18 -17.66
C LYS A 2 21.26 79.46 -16.40
N ARG A 3 19.98 79.46 -16.04
CA ARG A 3 18.77 80.24 -16.33
C ARG A 3 17.68 79.55 -15.48
N ILE A 4 16.90 80.36 -14.73
CA ILE A 4 15.43 80.26 -14.56
C ILE A 4 14.85 79.32 -13.47
N PRO A 5 13.73 79.73 -12.82
CA PRO A 5 13.48 79.58 -11.38
C PRO A 5 12.13 78.89 -11.04
N ILE A 6 11.63 79.12 -9.80
CA ILE A 6 10.22 79.08 -9.33
C ILE A 6 9.79 77.72 -8.75
N LEU A 7 9.67 77.58 -7.42
CA LEU A 7 8.49 77.83 -6.56
C LEU A 7 7.38 76.77 -6.72
N MET A 8 7.09 76.01 -5.66
CA MET A 8 5.71 75.72 -5.20
C MET A 8 5.74 74.89 -3.91
N THR A 9 5.21 75.49 -2.84
CA THR A 9 4.80 74.84 -1.59
C THR A 9 3.53 74.01 -1.80
N LEU A 10 3.46 72.81 -1.23
CA LEU A 10 2.19 72.19 -0.84
C LEU A 10 2.32 71.31 0.40
N ALA A 11 1.26 71.33 1.20
CA ALA A 11 1.15 70.96 2.59
C ALA A 11 0.91 69.46 2.86
N LEU A 12 1.16 69.15 4.12
CA LEU A 12 1.03 67.91 4.90
C LEU A 12 -0.39 67.31 4.96
N ALA A 13 -0.49 65.97 4.85
CA ALA A 13 -1.51 65.16 5.53
C ALA A 13 -1.03 63.71 5.80
N LEU A 14 -1.00 63.39 7.10
CA LEU A 14 -0.86 62.11 7.83
C LEU A 14 -0.65 60.78 7.07
N LEU A 15 0.34 60.01 7.55
CA LEU A 15 0.14 58.57 7.79
C LEU A 15 0.93 58.09 9.03
N LEU A 16 0.19 57.49 9.95
CA LEU A 16 0.65 56.80 11.15
C LEU A 16 1.50 55.58 10.74
N VAL A 17 2.83 55.64 10.92
CA VAL A 17 3.70 54.47 10.70
C VAL A 17 3.84 53.72 12.02
N GLY A 18 3.15 52.58 12.10
CA GLY A 18 3.30 51.61 13.18
C GLY A 18 4.75 51.14 13.27
N LEU A 19 5.24 51.02 14.49
CA LEU A 19 6.55 50.48 14.83
C LEU A 19 6.55 48.97 14.54
N ILE A 20 6.78 48.58 13.29
CA ILE A 20 7.04 47.19 12.94
C ILE A 20 8.51 46.95 13.30
N ALA A 21 8.75 46.32 14.45
CA ALA A 21 10.04 45.71 14.70
C ALA A 21 10.31 44.74 13.54
N PRO A 22 11.44 44.86 12.81
CA PRO A 22 11.76 43.85 11.82
C PRO A 22 12.01 42.56 12.60
N THR A 23 11.06 41.63 12.54
CA THR A 23 11.35 40.23 12.80
C THR A 23 12.38 39.85 11.75
N VAL A 24 13.65 39.89 12.13
CA VAL A 24 14.68 39.16 11.41
C VAL A 24 14.26 37.71 11.55
N LEU A 25 13.58 37.18 10.53
CA LEU A 25 13.58 35.75 10.27
C LEU A 25 15.04 35.40 10.10
N VAL A 26 15.67 34.93 11.17
CA VAL A 26 16.91 34.18 11.05
C VAL A 26 16.49 32.99 10.19
N PRO A 27 16.97 32.86 8.94
CA PRO A 27 16.77 31.60 8.23
C PRO A 27 17.39 30.56 9.14
N GLY A 28 16.54 29.68 9.70
CA GLY A 28 17.03 28.49 10.36
C GLY A 28 18.00 27.81 9.39
N PRO A 29 19.10 27.22 9.87
CA PRO A 29 20.05 26.58 8.99
C PRO A 29 19.28 25.61 8.09
N THR A 30 19.16 25.92 6.79
CA THR A 30 18.84 24.93 5.76
C THR A 30 20.10 24.09 5.60
N VAL A 31 20.40 23.31 6.64
CA VAL A 31 21.39 22.24 6.56
C VAL A 31 20.69 21.13 5.79
N GLN A 32 21.06 20.98 4.52
CA GLN A 32 20.89 19.73 3.80
C GLN A 32 21.51 18.64 4.68
N ALA A 33 20.73 17.86 5.43
CA ALA A 33 21.31 17.04 6.50
C ALA A 33 22.09 15.81 5.98
N GLN A 34 22.14 15.60 4.66
CA GLN A 34 23.10 14.71 4.01
C GLN A 34 24.50 15.32 3.81
N ALA A 35 24.70 16.63 4.00
CA ALA A 35 25.98 17.27 3.71
C ALA A 35 27.11 16.62 4.55
N GLY A 36 27.99 15.88 3.87
CA GLY A 36 29.09 15.13 4.48
C GLY A 36 28.81 13.65 4.79
N ALA A 37 27.62 13.12 4.47
CA ALA A 37 27.35 11.68 4.51
C ALA A 37 27.89 11.00 3.25
N SER A 38 28.92 10.16 3.43
CA SER A 38 29.47 9.32 2.37
C SER A 38 28.71 7.99 2.29
N TRP A 39 28.28 7.63 1.09
CA TRP A 39 27.61 6.36 0.82
C TRP A 39 28.48 5.43 0.01
N ILE A 40 28.38 4.14 0.33
CA ILE A 40 28.89 3.04 -0.51
C ILE A 40 27.69 2.28 -1.05
N GLY A 41 27.56 2.23 -2.38
CA GLY A 41 26.55 1.44 -3.09
C GLY A 41 27.11 0.10 -3.52
N GLN A 42 26.42 -1.00 -3.19
CA GLN A 42 26.64 -2.33 -3.75
C GLN A 42 25.59 -2.57 -4.83
N PHE A 43 25.99 -2.79 -6.08
CA PHE A 43 25.08 -2.97 -7.21
C PHE A 43 24.97 -4.43 -7.63
N TYR A 44 23.77 -4.85 -8.04
CA TYR A 44 23.45 -6.20 -8.46
C TYR A 44 22.70 -6.15 -9.80
N ASN A 45 23.03 -7.07 -10.71
CA ASN A 45 22.30 -7.24 -11.98
C ASN A 45 21.06 -8.13 -11.81
N SER A 46 20.27 -7.81 -10.79
CA SER A 46 19.02 -8.46 -10.39
C SER A 46 18.13 -7.44 -9.69
N THR A 47 16.81 -7.67 -9.65
CA THR A 47 15.84 -6.74 -9.06
C THR A 47 15.49 -7.05 -7.61
N ASP A 48 16.19 -8.01 -6.99
CA ASP A 48 15.89 -8.55 -5.65
C ASP A 48 17.14 -8.62 -4.76
N LEU A 49 18.21 -7.88 -5.10
CA LEU A 49 19.49 -7.86 -4.39
C LEU A 49 20.19 -9.24 -4.34
N SER A 50 19.84 -10.14 -5.27
CA SER A 50 20.41 -11.48 -5.37
C SER A 50 21.61 -11.53 -6.33
N GLY A 51 22.37 -12.63 -6.25
CA GLY A 51 23.54 -12.84 -7.09
C GLY A 51 24.81 -12.16 -6.58
N SER A 52 25.84 -12.15 -7.43
CA SER A 52 27.12 -11.50 -7.12
C SER A 52 27.04 -9.99 -7.31
N ILE A 53 27.73 -9.24 -6.45
CA ILE A 53 27.90 -7.79 -6.62
C ILE A 53 28.58 -7.51 -7.96
N ALA A 54 27.91 -6.76 -8.83
CA ALA A 54 28.39 -6.36 -10.15
C ALA A 54 29.38 -5.20 -10.07
N ALA A 55 29.12 -4.22 -9.19
CA ALA A 55 29.98 -3.07 -8.97
C ALA A 55 29.79 -2.48 -7.57
N TYR A 56 30.77 -1.67 -7.16
CA TYR A 56 30.66 -0.77 -6.03
C TYR A 56 30.68 0.67 -6.54
N GLY A 57 29.84 1.54 -5.96
CA GLY A 57 29.84 2.98 -6.22
C GLY A 57 30.06 3.79 -4.95
N THR A 58 30.65 4.98 -5.08
CA THR A 58 30.90 5.90 -3.96
C THR A 58 30.24 7.27 -4.18
N TYR A 59 29.57 7.78 -3.14
CA TYR A 59 28.85 9.05 -3.18
C TYR A 59 29.20 9.88 -1.95
N LEU A 60 30.09 10.86 -2.08
CA LEU A 60 30.77 11.54 -0.98
C LEU A 60 29.94 12.66 -0.34
N ASN A 61 28.91 13.14 -1.02
CA ASN A 61 28.14 14.32 -0.59
C ASN A 61 26.62 14.04 -0.60
N GLY A 62 26.24 12.85 -0.14
CA GLY A 62 24.86 12.39 -0.14
C GLY A 62 24.50 11.51 -1.34
N LEU A 63 23.30 10.97 -1.29
CA LEU A 63 22.74 10.06 -2.30
C LEU A 63 21.61 10.76 -3.04
N SER A 64 21.96 11.37 -4.17
CA SER A 64 21.03 12.05 -5.07
C SER A 64 21.44 11.83 -6.52
N GLN A 65 21.04 10.69 -7.06
CA GLN A 65 21.40 10.23 -8.40
C GLN A 65 20.19 10.24 -9.33
N ASN A 66 20.44 10.63 -10.57
CA ASN A 66 19.49 10.51 -11.67
C ASN A 66 20.29 9.99 -12.86
N TRP A 67 20.20 8.69 -13.11
CA TRP A 67 20.88 8.03 -14.22
C TRP A 67 20.02 8.03 -15.49
N GLY A 68 18.75 8.46 -15.40
CA GLY A 68 17.80 8.45 -16.50
C GLY A 68 17.66 7.03 -17.05
N PHE A 69 17.72 6.89 -18.37
CA PHE A 69 17.67 5.59 -19.07
C PHE A 69 19.03 4.88 -19.17
N GLY A 70 20.01 5.31 -18.38
CA GLY A 70 21.42 4.93 -18.50
C GLY A 70 21.91 3.99 -17.40
N GLN A 71 23.13 3.50 -17.56
CA GLN A 71 23.81 2.75 -16.51
C GLN A 71 24.09 3.63 -15.28
N PRO A 72 24.10 3.06 -14.07
CA PRO A 72 24.53 3.75 -12.87
C PRO A 72 25.93 4.35 -13.01
N SER A 73 26.12 5.52 -12.41
CA SER A 73 27.40 6.17 -12.18
C SER A 73 27.55 6.57 -10.72
N ASP A 74 28.80 6.72 -10.30
CA ASP A 74 29.17 7.30 -9.01
C ASP A 74 29.86 8.65 -9.19
N ASP A 75 30.42 9.23 -8.12
CA ASP A 75 31.07 10.54 -8.17
C ASP A 75 32.31 10.60 -9.08
N THR A 76 32.81 9.45 -9.56
CA THR A 76 34.07 9.34 -10.30
C THR A 76 33.92 8.69 -11.68
N THR A 77 32.98 7.77 -11.86
CA THR A 77 32.88 6.96 -13.08
C THR A 77 31.47 6.40 -13.31
N THR A 78 31.20 6.02 -14.55
CA THR A 78 30.10 5.09 -14.86
C THR A 78 30.46 3.67 -14.43
N LEU A 79 29.50 2.96 -13.81
CA LEU A 79 29.62 1.59 -13.33
C LEU A 79 29.23 0.61 -14.46
N THR A 80 30.09 0.47 -15.47
CA THR A 80 29.77 -0.25 -16.72
C THR A 80 29.45 -1.75 -16.55
N ALA A 81 29.76 -2.33 -15.40
CA ALA A 81 29.41 -3.72 -15.06
C ALA A 81 27.94 -3.89 -14.63
N VAL A 82 27.23 -2.79 -14.36
CA VAL A 82 25.81 -2.79 -13.98
C VAL A 82 24.96 -2.57 -15.23
N ASN A 83 23.86 -3.30 -15.35
CA ASN A 83 22.91 -3.13 -16.45
C ASN A 83 22.21 -1.76 -16.37
N PRO A 84 21.77 -1.17 -17.50
CA PRO A 84 20.93 0.03 -17.48
C PRO A 84 19.58 -0.20 -16.79
N ASP A 85 18.99 -1.37 -17.04
CA ASP A 85 17.70 -1.80 -16.50
C ASP A 85 17.86 -3.05 -15.63
N ASN A 86 16.86 -3.36 -14.81
CA ASN A 86 16.74 -4.57 -14.01
C ASN A 86 17.93 -4.78 -13.06
N PHE A 87 18.30 -3.73 -12.34
CA PHE A 87 19.35 -3.77 -11.34
C PHE A 87 18.79 -3.38 -9.96
N SER A 88 19.56 -3.68 -8.92
CA SER A 88 19.26 -3.22 -7.57
C SER A 88 20.54 -2.76 -6.89
N ALA A 89 20.38 -1.94 -5.87
CA ALA A 89 21.50 -1.40 -5.12
C ALA A 89 21.21 -1.35 -3.62
N ARG A 90 22.23 -1.64 -2.81
CA ARG A 90 22.24 -1.38 -1.38
C ARG A 90 23.25 -0.29 -1.08
N PHE A 91 22.77 0.88 -0.69
CA PHE A 91 23.57 2.00 -0.25
C PHE A 91 23.70 1.98 1.27
N THR A 92 24.91 2.11 1.79
CA THR A 92 25.18 2.20 3.24
C THR A 92 25.94 3.47 3.56
N ALA A 93 25.52 4.18 4.60
CA ALA A 93 26.23 5.32 5.17
C ALA A 93 26.22 5.23 6.70
N ASP A 94 27.37 5.49 7.32
CA ASP A 94 27.48 5.66 8.77
C ASP A 94 27.47 7.15 9.10
N VAL A 95 26.48 7.58 9.88
CA VAL A 95 26.21 9.00 10.15
C VAL A 95 26.10 9.23 11.66
N ALA A 96 26.70 10.31 12.15
CA ALA A 96 26.54 10.73 13.54
C ALA A 96 25.41 11.78 13.63
N PHE A 97 24.30 11.42 14.26
CA PHE A 97 23.15 12.31 14.46
C PHE A 97 23.24 13.04 15.80
N SER A 98 22.84 14.32 15.80
CA SER A 98 22.51 14.98 17.07
C SER A 98 21.24 14.37 17.64
N ALA A 99 21.05 14.41 18.97
CA ALA A 99 19.84 13.90 19.56
C ALA A 99 18.61 14.69 19.07
N GLY A 100 17.61 14.02 18.49
CA GLY A 100 16.39 14.65 18.02
C GLY A 100 15.60 13.82 17.02
N LEU A 101 14.48 14.39 16.58
CA LEU A 101 13.64 13.82 15.53
C LEU A 101 14.14 14.25 14.16
N TYR A 102 14.20 13.30 13.24
CA TYR A 102 14.60 13.50 11.85
C TYR A 102 13.53 12.95 10.93
N GLU A 103 13.10 13.73 9.96
CA GLU A 103 12.28 13.25 8.85
C GLU A 103 13.20 12.83 7.71
N PHE A 104 13.11 11.58 7.30
CA PHE A 104 13.72 11.06 6.07
C PHE A 104 12.70 11.20 4.94
N VAL A 105 13.13 11.70 3.79
CA VAL A 105 12.36 11.83 2.56
C VAL A 105 13.16 11.17 1.44
N ILE A 106 12.55 10.20 0.77
CA ILE A 106 13.19 9.46 -0.31
C ILE A 106 12.31 9.52 -1.55
N THR A 107 12.87 9.99 -2.65
CA THR A 107 12.26 9.92 -3.98
C THR A 107 13.01 8.88 -4.79
N ALA A 108 12.31 7.90 -5.34
CA ALA A 108 12.91 6.83 -6.14
C ALA A 108 12.01 6.47 -7.32
N ASP A 109 12.63 6.04 -8.40
CA ASP A 109 12.04 5.38 -9.55
C ASP A 109 12.97 4.20 -9.85
N ASP A 110 12.66 2.94 -9.55
CA ASP A 110 11.41 2.40 -8.95
C ASP A 110 11.41 2.35 -7.40
N GLY A 111 11.47 1.15 -6.83
CA GLY A 111 11.17 0.86 -5.42
C GLY A 111 12.33 1.12 -4.46
N VAL A 112 12.00 1.38 -3.19
CA VAL A 112 12.99 1.71 -2.16
C VAL A 112 12.63 1.19 -0.77
N ARG A 113 13.63 0.83 0.04
CA ARG A 113 13.52 0.60 1.49
C ARG A 113 14.57 1.40 2.25
N LEU A 114 14.23 1.79 3.47
CA LEU A 114 15.15 2.43 4.41
C LEU A 114 15.26 1.57 5.67
N PHE A 115 16.49 1.34 6.12
CA PHE A 115 16.79 0.78 7.42
C PHE A 115 17.72 1.73 8.19
N ILE A 116 17.50 1.82 9.51
CA ILE A 116 18.39 2.54 10.41
C ILE A 116 18.80 1.61 11.54
N ASN A 117 20.10 1.42 11.75
CA ASN A 117 20.68 0.45 12.68
C ASN A 117 20.12 -0.98 12.48
N GLY A 118 19.86 -1.34 11.22
CA GLY A 118 19.27 -2.63 10.82
C GLY A 118 17.76 -2.74 11.06
N LEU A 119 17.09 -1.73 11.63
CA LEU A 119 15.64 -1.71 11.79
C LEU A 119 14.97 -1.12 10.54
N PRO A 120 13.93 -1.77 9.97
CA PRO A 120 13.20 -1.22 8.84
C PRO A 120 12.43 0.04 9.25
N VAL A 121 12.48 1.07 8.41
CA VAL A 121 11.84 2.37 8.61
C VAL A 121 10.85 2.70 7.51
N ILE A 122 11.21 2.43 6.26
CA ILE A 122 10.36 2.56 5.07
C ILE A 122 10.48 1.26 4.27
N ASP A 123 9.36 0.72 3.82
CA ASP A 123 9.33 -0.39 2.86
C ASP A 123 8.37 -0.09 1.72
N ASN A 124 8.94 0.28 0.57
CA ASN A 124 8.25 0.56 -0.68
C ASN A 124 9.01 -0.08 -1.86
N PHE A 125 9.60 -1.26 -1.65
CA PHE A 125 10.47 -1.92 -2.63
C PHE A 125 9.71 -2.58 -3.78
N GLY A 126 8.42 -2.88 -3.56
CA GLY A 126 7.55 -3.44 -4.58
C GLY A 126 7.12 -2.41 -5.63
N HIS A 127 7.13 -1.14 -5.26
CA HIS A 127 6.68 -0.02 -6.07
C HIS A 127 7.35 0.05 -7.46
N THR A 128 6.61 0.61 -8.42
CA THR A 128 7.08 0.87 -9.79
C THR A 128 6.76 2.29 -10.20
N GLY A 129 7.67 2.94 -10.91
CA GLY A 129 7.60 4.36 -11.27
C GLY A 129 8.08 5.28 -10.15
N LEU A 130 8.14 6.58 -10.46
CA LEU A 130 8.55 7.63 -9.54
C LEU A 130 7.59 7.80 -8.34
N ALA A 131 8.09 7.56 -7.14
CA ALA A 131 7.40 7.85 -5.88
C ALA A 131 8.27 8.63 -4.89
N THR A 132 7.61 9.32 -3.96
CA THR A 132 8.25 9.94 -2.79
C THR A 132 7.63 9.41 -1.51
N VAL A 133 8.47 8.89 -0.62
CA VAL A 133 8.11 8.30 0.67
C VAL A 133 8.85 9.01 1.80
N SER A 134 8.26 9.03 3.00
CA SER A 134 8.89 9.69 4.15
C SER A 134 8.57 9.00 5.48
N ALA A 135 9.44 9.19 6.47
CA ALA A 135 9.27 8.69 7.82
C ALA A 135 10.02 9.57 8.85
N ILE A 136 9.47 9.69 10.07
CA ILE A 136 10.09 10.47 11.16
C ILE A 136 10.68 9.54 12.22
N VAL A 137 11.99 9.60 12.43
CA VAL A 137 12.73 8.74 13.36
C VAL A 137 13.40 9.57 14.44
N ASN A 138 13.38 9.09 15.69
CA ASN A 138 14.17 9.66 16.77
C ASN A 138 15.58 9.07 16.77
N LEU A 139 16.60 9.90 16.57
CA LEU A 139 17.99 9.50 16.46
C LEU A 139 18.86 10.21 17.48
N SER A 140 19.96 9.55 17.87
CA SER A 140 20.97 10.12 18.74
C SER A 140 22.28 9.37 18.56
N GLY A 141 23.37 10.09 18.29
CA GLY A 141 24.70 9.50 18.14
C GLY A 141 24.90 8.77 16.80
N PRO A 142 25.91 7.89 16.72
CA PRO A 142 26.19 7.11 15.52
C PRO A 142 25.02 6.21 15.11
N ALA A 143 24.69 6.19 13.83
CA ALA A 143 23.73 5.28 13.24
C ALA A 143 24.17 4.84 11.84
N THR A 144 23.92 3.58 11.52
CA THR A 144 24.07 3.04 10.16
C THR A 144 22.76 3.22 9.42
N VAL A 145 22.79 3.93 8.30
CA VAL A 145 21.66 4.15 7.41
C VAL A 145 21.86 3.27 6.18
N ILE A 146 20.88 2.42 5.88
CA ILE A 146 20.89 1.56 4.70
C ILE A 146 19.68 1.93 3.84
N VAL A 147 19.93 2.17 2.56
CA VAL A 147 18.87 2.36 1.56
C VAL A 147 19.00 1.27 0.51
N GLU A 148 17.96 0.47 0.35
CA GLU A 148 17.86 -0.52 -0.72
C GLU A 148 16.99 0.04 -1.83
N TYR A 149 17.46 -0.07 -3.07
CA TYR A 149 16.82 0.50 -4.26
C TYR A 149 16.73 -0.57 -5.35
N VAL A 150 15.65 -0.54 -6.11
CA VAL A 150 15.48 -1.37 -7.30
C VAL A 150 15.12 -0.49 -8.49
N GLU A 151 15.77 -0.77 -9.61
CA GLU A 151 15.43 -0.26 -10.93
C GLU A 151 14.96 -1.43 -11.79
N ARG A 152 13.80 -1.32 -12.40
CA ARG A 152 13.24 -2.30 -13.32
C ARG A 152 13.49 -1.85 -14.74
N VAL A 153 12.76 -0.86 -15.21
CA VAL A 153 12.84 -0.37 -16.59
C VAL A 153 12.59 1.13 -16.63
N ASP A 154 13.11 1.75 -17.69
CA ASP A 154 12.94 3.16 -18.00
C ASP A 154 13.82 4.10 -17.15
N LEU A 155 13.27 4.78 -16.14
CA LEU A 155 13.96 5.89 -15.48
C LEU A 155 14.56 5.47 -14.14
N ALA A 156 15.89 5.44 -14.07
CA ALA A 156 16.59 5.18 -12.83
C ALA A 156 16.92 6.47 -12.05
N LEU A 157 16.26 6.66 -10.91
CA LEU A 157 16.44 7.82 -10.03
C LEU A 157 16.37 7.43 -8.56
N ILE A 158 17.29 7.97 -7.75
CA ILE A 158 17.22 7.90 -6.29
C ILE A 158 17.70 9.20 -5.64
N GLN A 159 16.87 9.79 -4.80
CA GLN A 159 17.17 10.96 -4.01
C GLN A 159 16.78 10.72 -2.57
N VAL A 160 17.75 10.81 -1.67
CA VAL A 160 17.55 10.64 -0.23
C VAL A 160 17.87 11.96 0.44
N GLN A 161 17.02 12.39 1.36
CA GLN A 161 17.26 13.55 2.22
C GLN A 161 16.75 13.25 3.62
N TRP A 162 17.33 13.91 4.61
CA TRP A 162 16.70 14.04 5.92
C TRP A 162 16.88 15.45 6.45
N PHE A 163 16.08 15.82 7.45
CA PHE A 163 16.20 17.08 8.17
C PHE A 163 15.66 16.95 9.59
N PRO A 164 16.23 17.68 10.57
CA PRO A 164 15.64 17.79 11.90
C PRO A 164 14.19 18.28 11.80
N THR A 165 13.28 17.66 12.55
CA THR A 165 11.86 18.02 12.56
C THR A 165 11.34 18.16 13.98
N SER A 166 10.24 18.89 14.13
CA SER A 166 9.49 19.04 15.40
C SER A 166 8.16 18.28 15.38
N GLY A 167 7.92 17.47 14.34
CA GLY A 167 6.74 16.60 14.25
C GLY A 167 6.73 15.51 15.33
N THR A 168 5.64 14.76 15.45
CA THR A 168 5.62 13.53 16.26
C THR A 168 6.33 12.41 15.51
N SER A 169 7.23 11.68 16.17
CA SER A 169 7.76 10.42 15.63
C SER A 169 6.59 9.51 15.28
N LEU A 170 6.39 9.26 14.00
CA LEU A 170 5.75 8.02 13.60
C LEU A 170 6.82 6.98 13.87
N ALA A 171 6.68 6.23 14.97
CA ALA A 171 7.48 5.02 15.13
C ALA A 171 7.43 4.27 13.79
N PRO A 172 8.56 3.74 13.29
CA PRO A 172 8.51 2.94 12.08
C PRO A 172 7.42 1.91 12.31
N THR A 173 6.42 1.89 11.44
CA THR A 173 5.61 0.69 11.31
C THR A 173 6.64 -0.32 10.85
N ALA A 174 7.20 -1.08 11.80
CA ALA A 174 7.76 -2.35 11.44
C ALA A 174 6.63 -3.01 10.64
N THR A 175 6.84 -3.22 9.35
CA THR A 175 6.21 -4.36 8.71
C THR A 175 6.78 -5.50 9.53
N THR A 176 6.09 -5.86 10.61
CA THR A 176 6.36 -7.07 11.37
C THR A 176 6.53 -8.12 10.30
N ALA A 177 7.71 -8.76 10.26
CA ALA A 177 7.90 -9.92 9.43
C ALA A 177 6.62 -10.75 9.58
N PRO A 178 5.92 -11.03 8.48
CA PRO A 178 4.55 -11.48 8.57
C PRO A 178 4.52 -12.70 9.47
N LEU A 179 3.65 -12.66 10.48
CA LEU A 179 3.60 -13.64 11.55
C LEU A 179 3.46 -15.07 11.00
N ALA A 180 2.87 -15.18 9.81
CA ALA A 180 2.91 -16.35 8.96
C ALA A 180 2.89 -15.96 7.46
N ILE A 181 3.42 -16.84 6.62
CA ILE A 181 3.42 -16.74 5.16
C ILE A 181 2.54 -17.84 4.57
N GLY A 182 1.71 -17.49 3.59
CA GLY A 182 0.96 -18.43 2.77
C GLY A 182 1.67 -18.72 1.46
N VAL A 183 1.84 -20.01 1.15
CA VAL A 183 2.36 -20.49 -0.14
C VAL A 183 1.30 -21.36 -0.81
N VAL A 184 0.95 -21.05 -2.05
CA VAL A 184 -0.05 -21.81 -2.80
C VAL A 184 0.48 -23.19 -3.16
N ASN A 185 -0.27 -24.24 -2.82
CA ASN A 185 0.11 -25.63 -3.06
C ASN A 185 -0.99 -26.40 -3.83
N TYR A 186 -0.60 -27.44 -4.57
CA TYR A 186 -1.45 -28.35 -5.34
C TYR A 186 -2.27 -27.77 -6.51
N VAL A 187 -2.32 -26.45 -6.67
CA VAL A 187 -3.10 -25.76 -7.72
C VAL A 187 -2.25 -24.72 -8.45
N ARG A 188 -2.57 -24.43 -9.72
CA ARG A 188 -1.87 -23.41 -10.53
C ARG A 188 -2.30 -21.97 -10.25
N GLY A 189 -3.31 -21.80 -9.42
CA GLY A 189 -3.90 -20.53 -9.06
C GLY A 189 -4.94 -20.73 -7.97
N LEU A 190 -4.83 -19.97 -6.90
CA LEU A 190 -5.76 -19.98 -5.78
C LEU A 190 -6.59 -18.69 -5.80
N ALA A 191 -7.90 -18.82 -5.69
CA ALA A 191 -8.79 -17.66 -5.72
C ALA A 191 -8.63 -16.82 -4.45
N VAL A 192 -8.30 -15.54 -4.64
CA VAL A 192 -8.31 -14.51 -3.60
C VAL A 192 -9.65 -13.79 -3.67
N ARG A 193 -10.34 -13.68 -2.53
CA ARG A 193 -11.74 -13.28 -2.47
C ARG A 193 -11.98 -12.12 -1.51
N THR A 194 -13.08 -11.43 -1.67
CA THR A 194 -13.53 -10.38 -0.76
C THR A 194 -13.96 -10.88 0.62
N GLY A 195 -14.22 -12.19 0.77
CA GLY A 195 -14.63 -12.79 2.04
C GLY A 195 -14.22 -14.27 2.16
N PRO A 196 -14.19 -14.81 3.39
CA PRO A 196 -13.73 -16.17 3.70
C PRO A 196 -14.77 -17.26 3.35
N PHE A 197 -15.34 -17.18 2.15
CA PHE A 197 -16.42 -18.05 1.71
C PHE A 197 -16.29 -18.40 0.23
N LEU A 198 -16.64 -19.64 -0.13
CA LEU A 198 -16.58 -20.09 -1.52
C LEU A 198 -17.45 -19.27 -2.48
N GLY A 199 -18.49 -18.59 -1.99
CA GLY A 199 -19.36 -17.73 -2.79
C GLY A 199 -19.00 -16.25 -2.81
N ALA A 200 -17.95 -15.82 -2.10
CA ALA A 200 -17.46 -14.44 -2.15
C ALA A 200 -16.89 -14.08 -3.53
N SER A 201 -16.89 -12.79 -3.87
CA SER A 201 -16.36 -12.30 -5.14
C SER A 201 -14.87 -12.56 -5.25
N MET A 202 -14.42 -12.91 -6.45
CA MET A 202 -13.01 -13.12 -6.74
C MET A 202 -12.37 -11.78 -7.13
N VAL A 203 -11.26 -11.43 -6.49
CA VAL A 203 -10.52 -10.18 -6.74
C VAL A 203 -9.15 -10.42 -7.35
N ALA A 204 -8.52 -11.57 -7.08
CA ALA A 204 -7.23 -11.93 -7.64
C ALA A 204 -7.02 -13.45 -7.71
N VAL A 205 -5.89 -13.86 -8.29
CA VAL A 205 -5.41 -15.25 -8.35
C VAL A 205 -4.02 -15.32 -7.74
N ALA A 206 -3.92 -15.86 -6.52
CA ALA A 206 -2.64 -16.17 -5.89
C ALA A 206 -1.93 -17.29 -6.66
N ARG A 207 -0.63 -17.14 -6.92
CA ARG A 207 0.17 -18.05 -7.73
C ARG A 207 1.07 -18.93 -6.86
N PRO A 208 1.38 -20.16 -7.32
CA PRO A 208 2.49 -20.93 -6.78
C PRO A 208 3.79 -20.11 -6.83
N ASP A 209 4.70 -20.39 -5.90
CA ASP A 209 6.04 -19.80 -5.79
C ASP A 209 6.08 -18.30 -5.38
N VAL A 210 4.92 -17.71 -5.08
CA VAL A 210 4.82 -16.39 -4.46
C VAL A 210 4.49 -16.56 -2.97
N GLN A 211 5.21 -15.83 -2.12
CA GLN A 211 4.96 -15.77 -0.69
C GLN A 211 3.96 -14.65 -0.38
N TYR A 212 2.85 -15.01 0.26
CA TYR A 212 1.81 -14.05 0.63
C TYR A 212 1.78 -13.85 2.15
N PRO A 213 2.03 -12.63 2.65
CA PRO A 213 1.82 -12.29 4.06
C PRO A 213 0.41 -12.67 4.53
N LEU A 214 0.30 -13.42 5.62
CA LEU A 214 -0.97 -13.72 6.25
C LEU A 214 -1.27 -12.68 7.33
N LEU A 215 -2.45 -12.07 7.24
CA LEU A 215 -2.87 -10.97 8.10
C LEU A 215 -3.87 -11.42 9.17
N ALA A 216 -4.72 -12.41 8.84
CA ALA A 216 -5.75 -12.92 9.73
C ALA A 216 -6.22 -14.32 9.32
N ARG A 217 -6.96 -14.98 10.20
CA ARG A 217 -7.64 -16.26 9.95
C ARG A 217 -9.15 -16.21 10.21
N ASN A 218 -9.90 -17.10 9.58
CA ASN A 218 -11.34 -17.26 9.79
C ASN A 218 -11.76 -18.72 9.59
N GLU A 219 -12.58 -19.24 10.50
CA GLU A 219 -13.01 -20.64 10.49
C GLU A 219 -14.53 -20.80 10.29
N ARG A 220 -15.28 -19.72 10.04
CA ARG A 220 -16.75 -19.77 10.01
C ARG A 220 -17.33 -20.65 8.91
N GLU A 221 -16.58 -20.90 7.84
CA GLU A 221 -17.02 -21.85 6.80
C GLU A 221 -16.91 -23.32 7.25
N GLY A 222 -16.17 -23.59 8.33
CA GLY A 222 -16.19 -24.83 9.11
C GLY A 222 -15.28 -25.96 8.64
N LEU A 223 -15.04 -26.13 7.33
CA LEU A 223 -14.22 -27.25 6.82
C LEU A 223 -12.74 -26.94 6.71
N PHE A 224 -12.40 -25.69 6.42
CA PHE A 224 -11.03 -25.23 6.25
C PHE A 224 -10.92 -23.84 6.83
N THR A 225 -9.80 -23.55 7.48
CA THR A 225 -9.41 -22.19 7.82
C THR A 225 -9.23 -21.39 6.54
N TRP A 226 -9.77 -20.19 6.51
CA TRP A 226 -9.51 -19.18 5.50
C TRP A 226 -8.49 -18.21 6.04
N TYR A 227 -7.56 -17.77 5.20
CA TYR A 227 -6.55 -16.79 5.57
C TYR A 227 -6.73 -15.52 4.76
N LEU A 228 -6.69 -14.38 5.44
CA LEU A 228 -6.61 -13.08 4.81
C LEU A 228 -5.16 -12.86 4.39
N ILE A 229 -4.93 -12.69 3.09
CA ILE A 229 -3.60 -12.52 2.53
C ILE A 229 -3.41 -11.10 2.04
N GLN A 230 -2.21 -10.53 2.22
CA GLN A 230 -1.75 -9.39 1.44
C GLN A 230 -1.31 -9.92 0.07
N TYR A 231 -2.06 -9.60 -0.99
CA TYR A 231 -1.77 -10.09 -2.34
C TYR A 231 -0.73 -9.22 -3.06
N ASP A 232 -0.90 -7.90 -2.98
CA ASP A 232 0.04 -6.85 -3.42
C ASP A 232 -0.13 -5.61 -2.52
N GLU A 233 0.47 -4.46 -2.83
CA GLU A 233 0.43 -3.25 -1.97
C GLU A 233 -1.01 -2.74 -1.70
N ASP A 234 -1.91 -2.87 -2.68
CA ASP A 234 -3.27 -2.31 -2.62
C ASP A 234 -4.37 -3.37 -2.41
N THR A 235 -4.03 -4.65 -2.57
CA THR A 235 -4.99 -5.74 -2.59
C THR A 235 -4.81 -6.67 -1.40
N VAL A 236 -5.87 -6.75 -0.60
CA VAL A 236 -6.01 -7.73 0.48
C VAL A 236 -7.25 -8.60 0.21
N GLY A 237 -7.14 -9.90 0.43
CA GLY A 237 -8.29 -10.79 0.28
C GLY A 237 -8.13 -12.17 0.89
N TRP A 238 -9.24 -12.88 0.98
CA TRP A 238 -9.34 -14.19 1.62
C TRP A 238 -9.06 -15.32 0.64
N SER A 239 -8.18 -16.24 1.05
CA SER A 239 -7.88 -17.48 0.34
C SER A 239 -8.18 -18.69 1.23
N SER A 240 -8.64 -19.78 0.62
CA SER A 240 -8.95 -21.01 1.36
C SER A 240 -7.66 -21.74 1.76
N GLY A 241 -7.51 -22.08 3.04
CA GLY A 241 -6.42 -22.88 3.58
C GLY A 241 -6.33 -24.30 3.03
N ARG A 242 -7.35 -24.77 2.28
CA ARG A 242 -7.30 -26.07 1.59
C ARG A 242 -6.10 -26.21 0.65
N TYR A 243 -5.67 -25.10 0.05
CA TYR A 243 -4.61 -25.05 -0.95
C TYR A 243 -3.51 -24.05 -0.60
N LEU A 244 -3.46 -23.62 0.66
CA LEU A 244 -2.47 -22.68 1.17
C LEU A 244 -1.66 -23.40 2.24
N PHE A 245 -0.38 -23.64 1.96
CA PHE A 245 0.57 -24.09 2.97
C PHE A 245 1.00 -22.88 3.80
N VAL A 246 0.95 -23.00 5.12
CA VAL A 246 1.32 -21.91 6.03
C VAL A 246 2.71 -22.17 6.59
N GLU A 247 3.62 -21.24 6.34
CA GLU A 247 4.95 -21.18 6.95
C GLU A 247 4.92 -20.22 8.15
N GLY A 248 5.41 -20.67 9.31
CA GLY A 248 5.34 -19.92 10.56
C GLY A 248 4.31 -20.48 11.53
N ASP A 249 3.90 -19.67 12.50
CA ASP A 249 2.88 -20.04 13.48
C ASP A 249 1.53 -19.46 13.03
N GLU A 250 0.57 -20.33 12.71
CA GLU A 250 -0.77 -19.88 12.32
C GLU A 250 -1.61 -19.40 13.50
N GLU A 251 -1.26 -19.81 14.73
CA GLU A 251 -2.03 -19.52 15.93
C GLU A 251 -1.93 -18.05 16.35
N VAL A 252 -0.84 -17.39 15.98
CA VAL A 252 -0.64 -15.95 16.24
C VAL A 252 -1.45 -15.06 15.30
N LEU A 253 -2.03 -15.60 14.21
CA LEU A 253 -2.89 -14.82 13.34
C LEU A 253 -4.21 -14.48 14.04
N PRO A 254 -4.60 -13.19 14.06
CA PRO A 254 -5.85 -12.78 14.68
C PRO A 254 -7.04 -13.36 13.90
N TYR A 255 -8.12 -13.66 14.62
CA TYR A 255 -9.39 -13.95 13.97
C TYR A 255 -10.00 -12.66 13.42
N GLN A 256 -10.28 -12.63 12.12
CA GLN A 256 -11.00 -11.54 11.49
C GLN A 256 -12.30 -12.04 10.88
N ASP A 257 -13.35 -11.27 11.08
CA ASP A 257 -14.65 -11.54 10.50
C ASP A 257 -14.78 -11.13 9.03
N SER A 258 -15.78 -11.69 8.37
CA SER A 258 -16.15 -11.29 7.02
C SER A 258 -16.77 -9.88 7.02
N ILE A 259 -16.67 -9.18 5.89
CA ILE A 259 -17.38 -7.92 5.62
C ILE A 259 -18.90 -8.11 5.44
N PHE A 260 -19.38 -9.34 5.19
CA PHE A 260 -20.77 -9.59 4.82
C PHE A 260 -21.83 -9.21 5.89
N PRO A 261 -21.58 -9.32 7.21
CA PRO A 261 -22.49 -8.81 8.24
C PRO A 261 -22.62 -7.28 8.25
N SER A 262 -21.59 -6.56 7.80
CA SER A 262 -21.51 -5.10 7.87
C SER A 262 -21.84 -4.41 6.55
N LEU A 263 -22.27 -5.15 5.53
CA LEU A 263 -22.63 -4.54 4.25
C LEU A 263 -23.84 -3.61 4.39
N PRO A 264 -23.79 -2.42 3.76
CA PRO A 264 -24.83 -1.43 3.92
C PRO A 264 -26.12 -1.88 3.22
N VAL A 265 -27.19 -2.00 4.00
CA VAL A 265 -28.52 -2.35 3.49
C VAL A 265 -29.23 -1.13 2.89
N GLU A 266 -28.89 0.07 3.34
CA GLU A 266 -29.47 1.34 2.88
C GLU A 266 -29.10 1.68 1.42
N GLN A 267 -28.16 0.96 0.81
CA GLN A 267 -27.82 1.14 -0.61
C GLN A 267 -28.78 0.47 -1.59
N TYR A 268 -29.93 -0.02 -1.10
CA TYR A 268 -30.94 -0.68 -1.90
C TYR A 268 -31.34 0.13 -3.14
N LYS A 269 -31.21 -0.48 -4.33
CA LYS A 269 -31.44 0.17 -5.63
C LYS A 269 -32.83 -0.07 -6.21
N GLY A 270 -33.78 -0.56 -5.40
CA GLY A 270 -35.13 -0.87 -5.88
C GLY A 270 -35.23 -2.15 -6.73
N VAL A 271 -34.18 -2.98 -6.74
CA VAL A 271 -34.13 -4.19 -7.57
C VAL A 271 -34.81 -5.36 -6.85
N THR A 272 -35.77 -6.00 -7.50
CA THR A 272 -36.44 -7.20 -6.99
C THR A 272 -36.21 -8.40 -7.89
N GLY A 273 -36.34 -9.59 -7.30
CA GLY A 273 -36.27 -10.85 -8.02
C GLY A 273 -37.31 -11.85 -7.51
N ILE A 274 -37.63 -12.83 -8.35
CA ILE A 274 -38.52 -13.94 -8.05
C ILE A 274 -37.72 -15.24 -8.04
N THR A 275 -37.84 -16.03 -6.98
CA THR A 275 -37.21 -17.34 -6.87
C THR A 275 -37.83 -18.34 -7.84
N ARG A 276 -36.98 -19.12 -8.52
CA ARG A 276 -37.38 -20.19 -9.46
C ARG A 276 -37.12 -21.59 -8.90
N SER A 277 -36.99 -21.67 -7.59
CA SER A 277 -36.79 -22.88 -6.79
C SER A 277 -37.14 -22.57 -5.34
N VAL A 278 -37.20 -23.60 -4.49
CA VAL A 278 -37.17 -23.41 -3.04
C VAL A 278 -35.74 -23.02 -2.65
N MET A 279 -35.55 -21.81 -2.16
CA MET A 279 -34.24 -21.23 -1.88
C MET A 279 -33.90 -21.35 -0.40
N ASN A 280 -32.67 -21.77 -0.13
CA ASN A 280 -32.10 -21.72 1.22
C ASN A 280 -31.50 -20.33 1.45
N LEU A 281 -32.13 -19.52 2.30
CA LEU A 281 -31.59 -18.23 2.73
C LEU A 281 -30.49 -18.47 3.76
N ARG A 282 -29.26 -18.09 3.44
CA ARG A 282 -28.08 -18.40 4.28
C ARG A 282 -27.50 -17.16 4.93
N GLN A 283 -26.81 -17.35 6.04
CA GLN A 283 -26.15 -16.25 6.75
C GLN A 283 -25.04 -15.58 5.91
N TYR A 284 -24.32 -16.36 5.09
CA TYR A 284 -23.21 -15.89 4.26
C TYR A 284 -23.30 -16.50 2.85
N PRO A 285 -22.59 -15.98 1.83
CA PRO A 285 -22.58 -16.53 0.48
C PRO A 285 -21.74 -17.82 0.42
N SER A 286 -22.19 -18.88 1.08
CA SER A 286 -21.61 -20.22 0.98
C SER A 286 -22.65 -21.26 1.38
N PRO A 287 -22.70 -22.41 0.67
CA PRO A 287 -23.64 -23.49 0.99
C PRO A 287 -23.37 -24.16 2.34
N ARG A 288 -22.24 -23.85 3.00
CA ARG A 288 -21.83 -24.42 4.28
C ARG A 288 -22.27 -23.60 5.49
N THR A 289 -22.86 -22.43 5.26
CA THR A 289 -23.21 -21.51 6.34
C THR A 289 -24.65 -21.73 6.82
N PRO A 290 -24.98 -21.33 8.07
CA PRO A 290 -26.28 -21.59 8.66
C PRO A 290 -27.46 -21.15 7.78
N LEU A 291 -28.51 -21.96 7.80
CA LEU A 291 -29.79 -21.64 7.18
C LEU A 291 -30.57 -20.69 8.09
N LEU A 292 -31.00 -19.55 7.54
CA LEU A 292 -31.84 -18.59 8.24
C LEU A 292 -33.33 -18.84 7.99
N ALA A 293 -33.67 -19.24 6.76
CA ALA A 293 -35.02 -19.63 6.35
C ALA A 293 -35.02 -20.33 4.99
N GLN A 294 -36.20 -20.80 4.58
CA GLN A 294 -36.48 -21.21 3.22
C GLN A 294 -37.45 -20.24 2.56
N ILE A 295 -37.13 -19.84 1.33
CA ILE A 295 -38.01 -19.01 0.49
C ILE A 295 -38.68 -19.96 -0.51
N PRO A 296 -40.02 -19.98 -0.58
CA PRO A 296 -40.72 -20.87 -1.51
C PRO A 296 -40.45 -20.49 -2.97
N TRP A 297 -40.77 -21.40 -3.90
CA TRP A 297 -40.83 -21.06 -5.32
C TRP A 297 -41.79 -19.89 -5.54
N GLY A 298 -41.38 -18.91 -6.33
CA GLY A 298 -42.20 -17.73 -6.63
C GLY A 298 -42.16 -16.66 -5.55
N GLY A 299 -41.35 -16.85 -4.49
CA GLY A 299 -41.12 -15.82 -3.48
C GLY A 299 -40.42 -14.61 -4.10
N GLU A 300 -40.94 -13.42 -3.83
CA GLU A 300 -40.36 -12.15 -4.25
C GLU A 300 -39.39 -11.61 -3.19
N VAL A 301 -38.19 -11.23 -3.61
CA VAL A 301 -37.12 -10.76 -2.74
C VAL A 301 -36.59 -9.41 -3.19
N GLN A 302 -36.18 -8.57 -2.23
CA GLN A 302 -35.39 -7.37 -2.53
C GLN A 302 -33.93 -7.76 -2.65
N ILE A 303 -33.26 -7.37 -3.73
CA ILE A 303 -31.83 -7.67 -3.94
C ILE A 303 -31.02 -6.45 -3.48
N LEU A 304 -30.19 -6.66 -2.47
CA LEU A 304 -29.45 -5.61 -1.77
C LEU A 304 -28.02 -5.48 -2.29
N SER A 305 -27.35 -6.62 -2.49
CA SER A 305 -26.00 -6.71 -3.02
C SER A 305 -25.78 -8.04 -3.74
N ARG A 306 -24.65 -8.19 -4.45
CA ARG A 306 -24.32 -9.40 -5.19
C ARG A 306 -22.85 -9.77 -5.06
N THR A 307 -22.54 -11.05 -5.22
CA THR A 307 -21.17 -11.51 -5.46
C THR A 307 -21.01 -11.93 -6.91
N VAL A 308 -19.80 -11.80 -7.44
CA VAL A 308 -19.47 -12.12 -8.84
C VAL A 308 -18.32 -13.11 -8.92
N GLN A 309 -18.46 -14.15 -9.74
CA GLN A 309 -17.41 -15.11 -10.05
C GLN A 309 -17.34 -15.33 -11.56
N GLY A 310 -16.14 -15.17 -12.14
CA GLY A 310 -15.95 -15.31 -13.58
C GLY A 310 -16.83 -14.36 -14.41
N GLY A 311 -17.09 -13.15 -13.90
CA GLY A 311 -17.96 -12.15 -14.54
C GLY A 311 -19.46 -12.42 -14.41
N MET A 312 -19.87 -13.47 -13.71
CA MET A 312 -21.29 -13.83 -13.51
C MET A 312 -21.72 -13.64 -12.06
N ASN A 313 -22.96 -13.21 -11.85
CA ASN A 313 -23.56 -13.16 -10.51
C ASN A 313 -23.63 -14.56 -9.90
N PHE A 314 -23.13 -14.71 -8.67
CA PHE A 314 -23.06 -16.01 -8.02
C PHE A 314 -24.00 -16.10 -6.82
N TRP A 315 -23.99 -15.12 -5.92
CA TRP A 315 -24.95 -14.98 -4.84
C TRP A 315 -25.60 -13.60 -4.85
N TYR A 316 -26.85 -13.53 -4.39
CA TYR A 316 -27.53 -12.30 -4.05
C TYR A 316 -27.73 -12.23 -2.54
N GLN A 317 -27.34 -11.10 -1.95
CA GLN A 317 -27.85 -10.73 -0.64
C GLN A 317 -29.26 -10.20 -0.83
N VAL A 318 -30.20 -10.78 -0.11
CA VAL A 318 -31.61 -10.47 -0.26
C VAL A 318 -32.27 -10.17 1.07
N ARG A 319 -33.30 -9.32 1.03
CA ARG A 319 -34.27 -9.17 2.11
C ARG A 319 -35.50 -10.01 1.79
N TRP A 320 -35.90 -10.85 2.75
CA TRP A 320 -37.11 -11.67 2.72
C TRP A 320 -37.82 -11.53 4.07
N GLY A 321 -38.95 -10.80 4.09
CA GLY A 321 -39.58 -10.36 5.34
C GLY A 321 -38.59 -9.55 6.18
N ASP A 322 -38.44 -9.93 7.46
CA ASP A 322 -37.51 -9.30 8.40
C ASP A 322 -36.08 -9.87 8.34
N GLN A 323 -35.83 -10.86 7.47
CA GLN A 323 -34.54 -11.52 7.37
C GLN A 323 -33.72 -10.99 6.19
N ILE A 324 -32.41 -10.87 6.43
CA ILE A 324 -31.42 -10.58 5.40
C ILE A 324 -30.44 -11.75 5.36
N GLY A 325 -30.18 -12.25 4.16
CA GLY A 325 -29.25 -13.34 3.95
C GLY A 325 -28.90 -13.51 2.48
N TRP A 326 -28.27 -14.63 2.15
CA TRP A 326 -27.72 -14.90 0.83
C TRP A 326 -28.41 -16.08 0.18
N ILE A 327 -28.76 -15.93 -1.10
CA ILE A 327 -29.31 -16.99 -1.95
C ILE A 327 -28.52 -17.09 -3.26
N LEU A 328 -28.51 -18.27 -3.89
CA LEU A 328 -27.83 -18.50 -5.16
C LEU A 328 -28.50 -17.69 -6.29
N ALA A 329 -27.71 -16.89 -6.99
CA ALA A 329 -28.19 -16.00 -8.05
C ALA A 329 -28.77 -16.77 -9.25
N ALA A 330 -28.25 -17.96 -9.54
CA ALA A 330 -28.65 -18.81 -10.67
C ALA A 330 -30.15 -19.18 -10.68
N TYR A 331 -30.82 -19.10 -9.51
CA TYR A 331 -32.22 -19.48 -9.34
C TYR A 331 -33.14 -18.29 -9.07
N VAL A 332 -32.71 -17.06 -9.37
CA VAL A 332 -33.50 -15.85 -9.18
C VAL A 332 -33.69 -15.15 -10.52
N GLY A 333 -34.94 -14.98 -10.95
CA GLY A 333 -35.28 -14.16 -12.10
C GLY A 333 -35.50 -12.72 -11.68
N ILE A 334 -34.79 -11.78 -12.28
CA ILE A 334 -34.99 -10.34 -12.03
C ILE A 334 -36.33 -9.93 -12.64
N ASN A 335 -37.23 -9.35 -11.83
CA ASN A 335 -38.56 -8.88 -12.26
C ASN A 335 -38.69 -7.35 -12.21
N ASN A 336 -37.83 -6.64 -11.48
CA ASN A 336 -37.78 -5.18 -11.48
C ASN A 336 -36.35 -4.65 -11.28
N GLY A 337 -36.02 -3.55 -11.98
CA GLY A 337 -34.75 -2.84 -11.83
C GLY A 337 -33.58 -3.43 -12.62
N LEU A 338 -32.44 -2.72 -12.57
CA LEU A 338 -31.20 -3.10 -13.26
C LEU A 338 -30.27 -3.82 -12.28
N ILE A 339 -30.06 -5.13 -12.49
CA ILE A 339 -29.20 -5.93 -11.61
C ILE A 339 -27.75 -5.40 -11.57
N ASP A 340 -27.29 -4.79 -12.65
CA ASP A 340 -25.92 -4.26 -12.70
C ASP A 340 -25.72 -2.99 -11.86
N ALA A 341 -26.81 -2.33 -11.46
CA ALA A 341 -26.76 -1.22 -10.51
C ALA A 341 -26.58 -1.71 -9.05
N VAL A 342 -26.79 -3.00 -8.78
CA VAL A 342 -26.62 -3.60 -7.45
C VAL A 342 -25.12 -3.73 -7.14
N PRO A 343 -24.66 -3.23 -5.97
CA PRO A 343 -23.26 -3.29 -5.57
C PRO A 343 -22.68 -4.71 -5.56
N VAL A 344 -21.43 -4.83 -5.99
CA VAL A 344 -20.66 -6.08 -5.97
C VAL A 344 -19.74 -6.08 -4.75
N TYR A 345 -19.80 -7.15 -3.97
CA TYR A 345 -18.93 -7.37 -2.81
C TYR A 345 -18.35 -8.76 -2.75
#